data_AF-A0A357R1K1-F1
#
_entry.id   AF-A0A357R1K1-F1
#
_cell.length_a   1.000
_cell.length_b   1.000
_cell.length_c   1.000
_cell.angle_alpha   90.00
_cell.angle_beta   90.00
_cell.angle_gamma   90.00
#
_symmetry.space_group_name_H-M   'P 1'
#
loop_
_entity.id
_entity.type
_entity.pdbx_description
1 polymer ?
#
loop_
_entity_poly.entity_id
_entity_poly.type
_entity_poly.pdbx_seq_one_letter_code
_entity_poly.pdbx_strand_id
1 'polypeptide(L)'
;KTLPQGPTVPFVSKKISLKAMTLNNDKQKINDLLGNPIIIGIVVIWRVVNTAKAVFNVDNYTEFLSIQTDAALRNIVSLYPYDASDSIDNEKSLRGSSREIAERLKAEIQAKAEMAGLEIMEARITHLSYAPE
;
A
#
# COMPACT_ATOMS: atom_id res chain seq x y z
N LYS A 1 34.22 0.27 -48.23
CA LYS A 1 33.55 1.31 -47.40
C LYS A 1 32.81 0.59 -46.27
N THR A 2 33.47 0.40 -45.13
CA THR A 2 32.92 -0.32 -43.96
C THR A 2 32.18 0.67 -43.07
N LEU A 3 30.90 0.43 -42.80
CA LEU A 3 30.08 1.25 -41.89
C LEU A 3 30.51 0.99 -40.43
N PRO A 4 30.66 2.03 -39.59
CA PRO A 4 30.92 1.83 -38.17
C PRO A 4 29.67 1.28 -37.48
N GLN A 5 29.82 0.16 -36.77
CA GLN A 5 28.77 -0.39 -35.91
C GLN A 5 28.63 0.51 -34.68
N GLY A 6 27.44 1.11 -34.51
CA GLY A 6 27.13 1.93 -33.35
C GLY A 6 27.18 1.13 -32.04
N PRO A 7 27.37 1.80 -30.89
CA PRO A 7 27.47 1.12 -29.61
C PRO A 7 26.18 0.34 -29.31
N THR A 8 26.30 -0.97 -29.15
CA THR A 8 25.24 -1.85 -28.66
C THR A 8 25.05 -1.56 -27.17
N VAL A 9 24.01 -0.79 -26.84
CA VAL A 9 23.59 -0.63 -25.44
C VAL A 9 23.12 -2.00 -24.93
N PRO A 10 23.68 -2.52 -23.82
CA PRO A 10 23.23 -3.79 -23.26
C PRO A 10 21.78 -3.65 -22.80
N PHE A 11 20.89 -4.41 -23.41
CA PHE A 11 19.50 -4.51 -22.98
C PHE A 11 19.47 -5.27 -21.64
N VAL A 12 19.54 -4.56 -20.53
CA VAL A 12 19.41 -5.17 -19.19
C VAL A 12 17.98 -5.68 -19.09
N SER A 13 17.82 -6.99 -19.29
CA SER A 13 16.53 -7.65 -19.18
C SER A 13 16.14 -7.71 -17.70
N LYS A 14 15.38 -6.72 -17.24
CA LYS A 14 14.85 -6.66 -15.88
C LYS A 14 13.83 -7.80 -15.73
N LYS A 15 14.21 -8.89 -15.07
CA LYS A 15 13.32 -10.03 -14.81
C LYS A 15 12.24 -9.60 -13.81
N ILE A 16 10.98 -9.70 -14.19
CA ILE A 16 9.85 -9.36 -13.33
C ILE A 16 9.30 -10.65 -12.74
N SER A 17 9.22 -10.70 -11.41
CA SER A 17 8.61 -11.82 -10.71
C SER A 17 7.08 -11.72 -10.78
N LEU A 18 6.43 -12.85 -11.04
CA LEU A 18 4.97 -12.99 -10.94
C LEU A 18 4.54 -13.64 -9.61
N LYS A 19 5.50 -13.94 -8.72
CA LYS A 19 5.22 -14.51 -7.41
C LYS A 19 4.51 -13.48 -6.53
N ALA A 20 3.75 -13.96 -5.55
CA ALA A 20 3.28 -13.13 -4.47
C ALA A 20 4.48 -12.56 -3.69
N MET A 21 4.45 -11.26 -3.44
CA MET A 21 5.46 -10.49 -2.73
C MET A 21 4.80 -9.78 -1.56
N THR A 22 5.60 -9.49 -0.54
CA THR A 22 5.15 -8.81 0.67
C THR A 22 5.75 -7.42 0.70
N LEU A 23 4.89 -6.41 0.75
CA LEU A 23 5.25 -5.06 1.13
C LEU A 23 4.96 -4.90 2.64
N ASN A 24 5.97 -4.50 3.39
CA ASN A 24 5.84 -4.13 4.79
C ASN A 24 6.09 -2.63 4.90
N ASN A 25 5.06 -1.86 5.26
CA ASN A 25 5.26 -0.47 5.64
C ASN A 25 5.40 -0.41 7.15
N ASP A 26 6.55 0.08 7.60
CA ASP A 26 6.89 0.25 9.00
C ASP A 26 5.89 1.13 9.76
N LYS A 27 6.00 1.06 11.08
CA LYS A 27 5.16 1.81 12.01
C LYS A 27 5.27 3.31 11.74
N GLN A 28 4.12 3.96 11.61
CA GLN A 28 4.03 5.41 11.41
C GLN A 28 3.06 6.04 12.39
N LYS A 29 3.34 7.30 12.75
CA LYS A 29 2.47 8.13 13.58
C LYS A 29 1.45 8.84 12.70
N ILE A 30 0.18 8.56 12.89
CA ILE A 30 -0.94 9.18 12.16
C ILE A 30 -1.97 9.63 13.19
N ASN A 31 -2.72 10.69 12.90
CA ASN A 31 -3.85 11.09 13.75
C ASN A 31 -5.12 10.36 13.29
N ASP A 32 -5.87 9.81 14.23
CA ASP A 32 -7.20 9.24 13.95
C ASP A 32 -8.26 10.35 13.75
N LEU A 33 -9.52 9.98 13.50
CA LEU A 33 -10.64 10.92 13.31
C LEU A 33 -10.76 11.98 14.42
N LEU A 34 -10.52 11.60 15.67
CA LEU A 34 -10.61 12.48 16.84
C LEU A 34 -9.32 13.29 17.06
N GLY A 35 -8.32 13.14 16.20
CA GLY A 35 -7.04 13.82 16.30
C GLY A 35 -6.06 13.16 17.27
N ASN A 36 -6.38 12.00 17.86
CA ASN A 36 -5.40 11.34 18.74
C ASN A 36 -4.28 10.73 17.90
N PRO A 37 -3.02 10.90 18.33
CA PRO A 37 -1.90 10.30 17.64
C PRO A 37 -1.87 8.80 17.91
N ILE A 38 -1.84 8.00 16.84
CA ILE A 38 -1.74 6.56 16.88
C ILE A 38 -0.50 6.08 16.12
N ILE A 39 0.03 4.93 16.52
CA ILE A 39 1.06 4.19 15.79
C ILE A 39 0.39 3.05 15.05
N ILE A 40 0.54 3.04 13.73
CA ILE A 40 -0.05 2.03 12.86
C ILE A 40 0.99 1.46 11.90
N GLY A 41 0.91 0.15 11.66
CA GLY A 41 1.72 -0.56 10.67
C GLY A 41 0.84 -1.43 9.77
N ILE A 42 1.24 -1.62 8.52
CA ILE A 42 0.47 -2.39 7.53
C ILE A 42 1.37 -3.30 6.71
N VAL A 43 0.87 -4.51 6.44
CA VAL A 43 1.44 -5.43 5.46
C VAL A 43 0.49 -5.61 4.30
N VAL A 44 1.05 -5.65 3.09
CA VAL A 44 0.30 -5.84 1.84
C VAL A 44 0.91 -7.01 1.08
N ILE A 45 0.08 -7.98 0.72
CA ILE A 45 0.46 -9.10 -0.16
C ILE A 45 -0.04 -8.77 -1.56
N TRP A 46 0.86 -8.79 -2.53
CA TRP A 46 0.57 -8.37 -3.90
C TRP A 46 1.36 -9.19 -4.93
N ARG A 47 0.96 -9.14 -6.20
CA ARG A 47 1.71 -9.74 -7.31
C ARG A 47 1.56 -8.91 -8.59
N VAL A 48 2.50 -9.08 -9.52
CA VAL A 48 2.37 -8.52 -10.86
C VAL A 48 1.41 -9.39 -11.69
N VAL A 49 0.37 -8.77 -12.26
CA VAL A 49 -0.57 -9.41 -13.17
C VAL A 49 -0.48 -8.86 -14.60
N ASN A 50 0.08 -7.66 -14.77
CA ASN A 50 0.34 -7.07 -16.08
C ASN A 50 1.77 -6.52 -16.13
N THR A 51 2.67 -7.30 -16.74
CA THR A 51 4.10 -6.94 -16.86
C THR A 51 4.33 -5.73 -17.74
N ALA A 52 3.50 -5.49 -18.76
CA ALA A 52 3.63 -4.31 -19.60
C ALA A 52 3.37 -3.03 -18.79
N LYS A 53 2.25 -2.98 -18.05
CA LYS A 53 1.96 -1.85 -17.14
C LYS A 53 3.06 -1.69 -16.08
N ALA A 54 3.55 -2.79 -15.50
CA ALA A 54 4.60 -2.75 -14.48
C ALA A 54 5.96 -2.22 -15.00
N VAL A 55 6.23 -2.31 -16.31
CA VAL A 55 7.45 -1.78 -16.93
C VAL A 55 7.28 -0.37 -17.47
N PHE A 56 6.14 -0.08 -18.07
CA PHE A 56 5.94 1.14 -18.87
C PHE A 56 5.21 2.25 -18.12
N ASN A 57 4.37 1.92 -17.13
CA ASN A 57 3.54 2.92 -16.46
C ASN A 57 4.17 3.48 -15.18
N VAL A 58 5.10 2.74 -14.57
CA VAL A 58 5.77 3.11 -13.32
C VAL A 58 7.21 2.62 -13.34
N ASP A 59 8.14 3.48 -12.93
CA ASP A 59 9.58 3.18 -12.95
C ASP A 59 9.96 2.09 -11.92
N ASN A 60 9.46 2.27 -10.68
CA ASN A 60 9.62 1.33 -9.59
C ASN A 60 8.26 1.03 -8.95
N TYR A 61 7.61 -0.04 -9.41
CA TYR A 61 6.30 -0.47 -8.91
C TYR A 61 6.29 -0.77 -7.40
N THR A 62 7.42 -1.18 -6.81
CA THR A 62 7.52 -1.47 -5.38
C THR A 62 7.47 -0.19 -4.55
N GLU A 63 8.24 0.83 -4.96
CA GLU A 63 8.23 2.14 -4.31
C GLU A 63 6.90 2.86 -4.52
N PHE A 64 6.37 2.81 -5.75
CA PHE A 64 5.03 3.31 -6.05
C PHE A 64 3.98 2.68 -5.14
N LEU A 65 3.98 1.35 -5.00
CA LEU A 65 3.03 0.66 -4.13
C LEU A 65 3.21 1.05 -2.67
N SER A 66 4.44 1.22 -2.18
CA SER A 66 4.72 1.68 -0.82
C SER A 66 4.12 3.06 -0.55
N ILE A 67 4.32 4.02 -1.46
CA ILE A 67 3.77 5.38 -1.36
C ILE A 67 2.23 5.35 -1.42
N GLN A 68 1.64 4.58 -2.35
CA GLN A 68 0.18 4.49 -2.45
C GLN A 68 -0.45 3.82 -1.23
N THR A 69 0.23 2.83 -0.65
CA THR A 69 -0.20 2.16 0.59
C THR A 69 -0.17 3.13 1.78
N ASP A 70 0.89 3.93 1.88
CA ASP A 70 1.05 4.94 2.93
C ASP A 70 -0.03 6.04 2.85
N ALA A 71 -0.31 6.53 1.64
CA ALA A 71 -1.37 7.50 1.39
C ALA A 71 -2.76 6.94 1.71
N ALA A 72 -3.05 5.70 1.29
CA ALA A 72 -4.32 5.03 1.58
C ALA A 72 -4.48 4.79 3.09
N LEU A 73 -3.42 4.37 3.78
CA LEU A 73 -3.44 4.17 5.22
C LEU A 73 -3.79 5.45 5.97
N ARG A 74 -3.14 6.56 5.63
CA ARG A 74 -3.44 7.87 6.25
C ARG A 74 -4.88 8.31 6.01
N ASN A 75 -5.35 8.17 4.77
CA ASN A 75 -6.72 8.56 4.40
C ASN A 75 -7.74 7.75 5.20
N ILE A 76 -7.62 6.43 5.22
CA ILE A 76 -8.54 5.57 5.96
C ILE A 76 -8.46 5.85 7.46
N VAL A 77 -7.26 5.96 8.03
CA VAL A 77 -7.08 6.20 9.48
C VAL A 77 -7.74 7.50 9.94
N SER A 78 -7.66 8.58 9.16
CA SER A 78 -8.26 9.86 9.57
C SER A 78 -9.79 9.87 9.52
N LEU A 79 -10.43 8.80 9.02
CA LEU A 79 -11.87 8.68 8.89
C LEU A 79 -12.53 7.86 10.01
N TYR A 80 -11.73 7.20 10.86
CA TYR A 80 -12.27 6.39 11.98
C TYR A 80 -11.55 6.73 13.28
N PRO A 81 -12.26 6.70 14.42
CA PRO A 81 -11.61 6.76 15.70
C PRO A 81 -10.79 5.48 15.95
N TYR A 82 -9.75 5.59 16.77
CA TYR A 82 -8.97 4.43 17.21
C TYR A 82 -9.87 3.38 17.88
N ASP A 83 -10.75 3.83 18.76
CA ASP A 83 -11.71 3.03 19.51
C ASP A 83 -13.08 3.73 19.57
N ALA A 84 -14.16 2.96 19.59
CA ALA A 84 -15.54 3.47 19.52
C ALA A 84 -16.17 3.67 20.91
N SER A 85 -15.40 3.57 22.01
CA SER A 85 -15.92 3.61 23.38
C SER A 85 -16.74 4.85 23.74
N ASP A 86 -16.59 5.97 23.03
CA ASP A 86 -17.28 7.23 23.31
C ASP A 86 -18.54 7.46 22.43
N SER A 87 -18.74 6.63 21.40
CA SER A 87 -19.87 6.78 20.48
C SER A 87 -21.08 5.96 20.96
N ILE A 88 -22.18 6.67 21.23
CA ILE A 88 -23.48 6.11 21.65
C ILE A 88 -24.13 5.27 20.53
N ASP A 89 -23.67 5.43 19.29
CA ASP A 89 -24.09 4.68 18.12
C ASP A 89 -22.99 3.69 17.71
N ASN A 90 -23.31 2.66 16.91
CA ASN A 90 -22.39 1.59 16.51
C ASN A 90 -21.32 2.10 15.52
N GLU A 91 -20.57 3.14 15.87
CA GLU A 91 -19.54 3.74 15.05
C GLU A 91 -18.37 2.79 14.85
N LYS A 92 -17.94 2.70 13.60
CA LYS A 92 -16.82 1.84 13.21
C LYS A 92 -15.54 2.46 13.73
N SER A 93 -14.72 1.66 14.40
CA SER A 93 -13.38 2.06 14.84
C SER A 93 -12.30 1.23 14.17
N LEU A 94 -11.08 1.77 14.15
CA LEU A 94 -9.90 1.05 13.65
C LEU A 94 -9.68 -0.27 14.38
N ARG A 95 -9.94 -0.27 15.71
CA ARG A 95 -9.83 -1.46 16.56
C ARG A 95 -11.02 -2.40 16.41
N GLY A 96 -12.25 -1.88 16.49
CA GLY A 96 -13.48 -2.70 16.52
C GLY A 96 -13.91 -3.25 15.17
N SER A 97 -13.57 -2.57 14.06
CA SER A 97 -13.97 -2.93 12.69
C SER A 97 -12.80 -3.35 11.80
N SER A 98 -11.75 -3.91 12.39
CA SER A 98 -10.47 -4.24 11.73
C SER A 98 -10.62 -4.98 10.39
N ARG A 99 -11.54 -5.95 10.28
CA ARG A 99 -11.80 -6.68 9.03
C ARG A 99 -12.37 -5.78 7.93
N GLU A 100 -13.33 -4.92 8.26
CA GLU A 100 -13.92 -4.03 7.27
C GLU A 100 -12.94 -2.94 6.84
N ILE A 101 -12.14 -2.42 7.78
CA ILE A 101 -11.07 -1.47 7.49
C ILE A 101 -10.02 -2.09 6.57
N ALA A 102 -9.64 -3.35 6.82
CA ALA A 102 -8.71 -4.10 5.96
C ALA A 102 -9.24 -4.24 4.51
N GLU A 103 -10.53 -4.55 4.35
CA GLU A 103 -11.14 -4.65 3.01
C GLU A 103 -11.21 -3.30 2.30
N ARG A 104 -11.51 -2.21 3.02
CA ARG A 104 -11.48 -0.85 2.48
C ARG A 104 -10.07 -0.44 2.04
N LEU A 105 -9.06 -0.71 2.88
CA LEU A 105 -7.65 -0.49 2.55
C LEU A 105 -7.24 -1.27 1.31
N LYS A 106 -7.57 -2.57 1.25
CA LYS A 106 -7.29 -3.41 0.09
C LYS A 106 -7.89 -2.82 -1.18
N ALA A 107 -9.16 -2.42 -1.15
CA ALA A 107 -9.85 -1.83 -2.30
C ALA A 107 -9.21 -0.51 -2.75
N GLU A 108 -8.87 0.38 -1.82
CA GLU A 108 -8.26 1.67 -2.12
C GLU A 108 -6.85 1.50 -2.71
N ILE A 109 -6.04 0.62 -2.12
CA ILE A 109 -4.70 0.30 -2.64
C ILE A 109 -4.81 -0.36 -4.01
N GLN A 110 -5.75 -1.28 -4.22
CA GLN A 110 -5.97 -1.95 -5.50
C GLN A 110 -6.31 -0.97 -6.62
N ALA A 111 -7.20 -0.01 -6.37
CA ALA A 111 -7.57 1.00 -7.35
C ALA A 111 -6.34 1.81 -7.83
N LYS A 112 -5.43 2.13 -6.91
CA LYS A 112 -4.17 2.83 -7.21
C LYS A 112 -3.15 1.92 -7.90
N ALA A 113 -3.08 0.66 -7.49
CA ALA A 113 -2.10 -0.31 -7.97
C ALA A 113 -2.42 -0.85 -9.39
N GLU A 114 -3.65 -0.67 -9.86
CA GLU A 114 -4.09 -1.09 -11.20
C GLU A 114 -3.28 -0.41 -12.33
N MET A 115 -2.91 0.86 -12.15
CA MET A 115 -2.09 1.57 -13.14
C MET A 115 -0.69 0.97 -13.27
N ALA A 116 -0.18 0.35 -12.20
CA ALA A 116 1.10 -0.33 -12.13
C ALA A 116 1.01 -1.82 -12.55
N GLY A 117 -0.17 -2.32 -12.91
CA GLY A 117 -0.35 -3.71 -13.31
C GLY A 117 -0.22 -4.71 -12.15
N LEU A 118 -0.53 -4.26 -10.93
CA LEU A 118 -0.43 -5.05 -9.72
C LEU A 118 -1.81 -5.48 -9.22
N GLU A 119 -1.87 -6.67 -8.65
CA GLU A 119 -3.02 -7.19 -7.92
C GLU A 119 -2.69 -7.24 -6.43
N ILE A 120 -3.58 -6.68 -5.61
CA ILE A 120 -3.52 -6.69 -4.14
C ILE A 120 -4.33 -7.89 -3.65
N MET A 121 -3.63 -8.87 -3.10
CA MET A 121 -4.23 -10.10 -2.59
C MET A 121 -4.78 -9.90 -1.18
N GLU A 122 -4.00 -9.25 -0.31
CA GLU A 122 -4.35 -8.97 1.09
C GLU A 122 -3.77 -7.63 1.54
N ALA A 123 -4.49 -6.91 2.40
CA ALA A 123 -3.98 -5.76 3.16
C ALA A 123 -4.36 -5.97 4.63
N ARG A 124 -3.39 -5.90 5.54
CA ARG A 124 -3.60 -6.20 6.96
C ARG A 124 -2.85 -5.21 7.84
N ILE A 125 -3.56 -4.63 8.80
CA ILE A 125 -2.96 -3.83 9.87
C ILE A 125 -2.18 -4.79 10.79
N THR A 126 -0.87 -4.59 10.90
CA THR A 126 0.04 -5.43 11.71
C THR A 126 0.27 -4.85 13.10
N HIS A 127 0.06 -3.54 13.26
CA HIS A 127 0.22 -2.85 14.53
C HIS A 127 -0.78 -1.71 14.63
N LEU A 128 -1.37 -1.53 15.82
CA LEU A 128 -2.30 -0.45 16.11
C LEU A 128 -2.25 -0.16 17.62
N SER A 129 -1.70 0.99 18.00
CA SER A 129 -1.65 1.48 19.39
C SER A 129 -1.77 3.00 19.44
N TYR A 130 -2.08 3.56 20.60
CA TYR A 130 -1.81 4.98 20.82
C TYR A 130 -0.31 5.26 20.69
N ALA A 131 0.02 6.45 20.20
CA ALA A 131 1.39 6.93 20.25
C ALA A 131 1.74 7.35 21.69
N PRO A 132 2.96 7.08 22.16
CA PRO A 132 3.42 7.66 23.40
C PRO A 132 3.42 9.20 23.30
N GLU A 133 3.10 9.85 24.42
CA GLU A 133 3.20 11.30 24.59
C GLU A 133 4.64 11.80 24.46
#